data_AF-A0AAU5K6U8-F1
#
_entry.id   AF-A0AAU5K6U8-F1
#
_cell.length_a   1.000
_cell.length_b   1.000
_cell.length_c   1.000
_cell.angle_alpha   90.00
_cell.angle_beta   90.00
_cell.angle_gamma   90.00
#
_symmetry.space_group_name_H-M   'P 1'
#
loop_
_entity.id
_entity.type
_entity.pdbx_description
1 polymer ?
#
loop_
_entity_poly.entity_id
_entity_poly.type
_entity_poly.pdbx_seq_one_letter_code
_entity_poly.pdbx_strand_id
1 'polypeptide(L)'
;MVTTIPSEPTTIPGDAARLTSAVDFVREQDTATLLPLLLPGLDGPELRALVERCRFSHAALLLFPADPQELRTRLADCGLDPAVQPQPSVVVRERLAARHRRDAAELDVHILRPPVLGLDGVQRTVEIFTLTVPPGSPLTPIAEQERRWQHEAHLAFDIEQPDPLVLRGLCAILARHGARPDGGGYNRHEDGTVLYFTAPADSKAGYRRVELYLHGDHRDVLASHLAEFRATQPAETLLRLLTGAWATQALAVFAELRVPDALDTRTATGAEALAREVGADPESLARLLRYLTMLGAVTADHDGFRLTELGALLRADSAGSMRPLALMYGGPFYRSFAHLAHTVRTGETAFDHLFGENHFDHFARDPELAPLFDQSMAASSRMFEPLTTHPVVTAASAAPAPGTVVDVAGGNGELLARLLTAHPRLNGVLLERPHVVEAARRSLAAAGCGERCEYLVGDFADVPAGGDLYLLSRVLHDWDDDRCREILRHLARAMPAHADLLIVERVLPADDSPSLAVPWDLHMMCNVGGRERRTDHYARLLAEAGLTLVGRSPLPLDASVLHARKAGDETAEVPRQLPLPGGREA
;
A
#
# COMPACT_ATOMS: atom_id res chain seq x y z
N MET A 1 12.89 8.72 -28.45
CA MET A 1 12.41 8.19 -29.74
C MET A 1 11.25 9.07 -30.17
N VAL A 2 11.40 9.77 -31.30
CA VAL A 2 10.42 10.76 -31.79
C VAL A 2 9.19 10.01 -32.27
N THR A 3 8.08 10.13 -31.54
CA THR A 3 6.80 9.53 -31.90
C THR A 3 6.26 10.26 -33.13
N THR A 4 6.23 9.57 -34.26
CA THR A 4 5.55 10.00 -35.48
C THR A 4 4.09 10.32 -35.17
N ILE A 5 3.70 11.57 -35.40
CA ILE A 5 2.32 12.04 -35.38
C ILE A 5 1.57 11.27 -36.47
N PRO A 6 0.45 10.58 -36.17
CA PRO A 6 -0.34 9.94 -37.22
C PRO A 6 -0.88 11.01 -38.18
N SER A 7 -0.80 10.71 -39.47
CA SER A 7 -1.30 11.50 -40.60
C SER A 7 -2.72 12.03 -40.37
N GLU A 8 -2.98 13.25 -40.83
CA GLU A 8 -4.27 13.95 -40.75
C GLU A 8 -5.46 13.04 -41.12
N PRO A 9 -6.54 13.03 -40.31
CA PRO A 9 -7.74 12.30 -40.67
C PRO A 9 -8.53 13.06 -41.75
N THR A 10 -8.97 12.30 -42.74
CA THR A 10 -10.36 12.25 -43.24
C THR A 10 -11.30 13.28 -42.61
N THR A 11 -11.95 14.10 -43.45
CA THR A 11 -12.95 15.12 -43.09
C THR A 11 -13.69 14.82 -41.78
N ILE A 12 -13.49 15.65 -40.75
CA ILE A 12 -14.16 15.51 -39.44
C ILE A 12 -15.67 15.60 -39.66
N PRO A 13 -16.46 14.60 -39.25
CA PRO A 13 -17.91 14.64 -39.42
C PRO A 13 -18.52 15.87 -38.74
N GLY A 14 -19.40 16.57 -39.47
CA GLY A 14 -20.15 17.68 -38.90
C GLY A 14 -21.07 17.25 -37.77
N ASP A 15 -21.52 18.22 -36.96
CA ASP A 15 -22.34 17.95 -35.78
C ASP A 15 -23.67 17.26 -36.10
N ALA A 16 -24.28 17.53 -37.27
CA ALA A 16 -25.49 16.83 -37.72
C ALA A 16 -25.24 15.33 -37.90
N ALA A 17 -24.18 14.96 -38.63
CA ALA A 17 -23.82 13.56 -38.82
C ALA A 17 -23.47 12.86 -37.50
N ARG A 18 -22.75 13.54 -36.61
CA ARG A 18 -22.42 13.01 -35.27
C ARG A 18 -23.67 12.76 -34.42
N LEU A 19 -24.63 13.69 -34.44
CA LEU A 19 -25.90 13.54 -33.73
C LEU A 19 -26.71 12.36 -34.30
N THR A 20 -26.85 12.27 -35.62
CA THR A 20 -27.53 11.13 -36.26
C THR A 20 -26.87 9.81 -35.88
N SER A 21 -25.54 9.70 -35.98
CA SER A 21 -24.82 8.50 -35.58
C SER A 21 -25.01 8.14 -34.11
N ALA A 22 -25.06 9.12 -33.20
CA ALA A 22 -25.31 8.86 -31.77
C ALA A 22 -26.76 8.38 -31.53
N VAL A 23 -27.75 8.96 -32.21
CA VAL A 23 -29.16 8.53 -32.13
C VAL A 23 -29.33 7.11 -32.66
N ASP A 24 -28.76 6.81 -33.83
CA ASP A 24 -28.82 5.48 -34.42
C ASP A 24 -28.10 4.46 -33.53
N PHE A 25 -26.93 4.82 -32.99
CA PHE A 25 -26.21 3.98 -32.03
C PHE A 25 -27.06 3.66 -30.79
N VAL A 26 -27.68 4.65 -30.15
CA VAL A 26 -28.54 4.44 -28.97
C VAL A 26 -29.78 3.61 -29.31
N ARG A 27 -30.30 3.75 -30.54
CA ARG A 27 -31.45 2.98 -31.03
C ARG A 27 -31.11 1.52 -31.27
N GLU A 28 -29.94 1.25 -31.85
CA GLU A 28 -29.52 -0.08 -32.29
C GLU A 28 -28.87 -0.93 -31.20
N GLN A 29 -28.17 -0.31 -30.25
CA GLN A 29 -27.40 -1.02 -29.23
C GLN A 29 -28.23 -1.31 -27.98
N ASP A 30 -28.08 -2.52 -27.44
CA ASP A 30 -28.50 -2.90 -26.09
C ASP A 30 -27.28 -3.25 -25.21
N THR A 31 -27.48 -3.49 -23.91
CA THR A 31 -26.37 -3.82 -23.01
C THR A 31 -25.59 -5.05 -23.48
N ALA A 32 -26.28 -6.10 -23.92
CA ALA A 32 -25.67 -7.41 -24.21
C ALA A 32 -24.82 -7.38 -25.49
N THR A 33 -25.20 -6.54 -26.45
CA THR A 33 -24.48 -6.30 -27.70
C THR A 33 -23.37 -5.28 -27.53
N LEU A 34 -23.58 -4.25 -26.72
CA LEU A 34 -22.62 -3.16 -26.52
C LEU A 34 -21.41 -3.59 -25.68
N LEU A 35 -21.61 -4.35 -24.60
CA LEU A 35 -20.52 -4.70 -23.68
C LEU A 35 -19.36 -5.45 -24.38
N PRO A 36 -19.58 -6.44 -25.26
CA PRO A 36 -18.49 -7.09 -26.01
C PRO A 36 -17.81 -6.19 -27.03
N LEU A 37 -18.51 -5.19 -27.58
CA LEU A 37 -17.91 -4.18 -28.45
C LEU A 37 -17.03 -3.22 -27.65
N LEU A 38 -17.48 -2.88 -26.43
CA LEU A 38 -16.78 -1.98 -25.52
C LEU A 38 -15.54 -2.64 -24.92
N LEU A 39 -15.66 -3.91 -24.52
CA LEU A 39 -14.67 -4.71 -23.81
C LEU A 39 -14.33 -5.96 -24.65
N PRO A 40 -13.36 -5.88 -25.58
CA PRO A 40 -13.00 -7.00 -26.43
C PRO A 40 -12.58 -8.23 -25.62
N GLY A 41 -13.13 -9.40 -25.98
CA GLY A 41 -12.88 -10.66 -25.26
C GLY A 41 -13.83 -10.95 -24.10
N LEU A 42 -14.77 -10.04 -23.80
CA LEU A 42 -15.82 -10.29 -22.83
C LEU A 42 -16.88 -11.25 -23.38
N ASP A 43 -17.00 -12.43 -22.78
CA ASP A 43 -17.99 -13.44 -23.16
C ASP A 43 -18.50 -14.27 -21.96
N GLY A 44 -19.30 -15.29 -22.27
CA GLY A 44 -19.61 -16.36 -21.33
C GLY A 44 -20.26 -15.90 -20.01
N PRO A 45 -19.81 -16.41 -18.85
CA PRO A 45 -20.36 -16.06 -17.54
C PRO A 45 -20.21 -14.58 -17.17
N GLU A 46 -19.14 -13.93 -17.61
CA GLU A 46 -18.83 -12.54 -17.24
C GLU A 46 -19.72 -11.56 -17.95
N LEU A 47 -19.96 -11.80 -19.24
CA LEU A 47 -20.94 -11.04 -20.01
C LEU A 47 -22.33 -11.15 -19.37
N ARG A 48 -22.75 -12.36 -18.97
CA ARG A 48 -24.04 -12.53 -18.28
C ARG A 48 -24.10 -11.74 -16.97
N ALA A 49 -23.06 -11.83 -16.15
CA ALA A 49 -22.99 -11.10 -14.89
C ALA A 49 -23.06 -9.58 -15.09
N LEU A 50 -22.40 -9.04 -16.11
CA LEU A 50 -22.48 -7.61 -16.44
C LEU A 50 -23.86 -7.22 -16.98
N VAL A 51 -24.44 -8.00 -17.89
CA VAL A 51 -25.77 -7.73 -18.46
C VAL A 51 -26.86 -7.76 -17.40
N GLU A 52 -26.74 -8.61 -16.38
CA GLU A 52 -27.68 -8.66 -15.25
C GLU A 52 -27.59 -7.46 -14.30
N ARG A 53 -26.47 -6.71 -14.32
CA ARG A 53 -26.19 -5.65 -13.33
C ARG A 53 -26.01 -4.26 -13.92
N CYS A 54 -25.80 -4.17 -15.23
CA CYS A 54 -25.60 -2.93 -15.95
C CYS A 54 -26.72 -2.74 -16.96
N ARG A 55 -27.21 -1.51 -17.10
CA ARG A 55 -28.07 -1.12 -18.22
C ARG A 55 -27.44 -0.01 -19.02
N PHE A 56 -27.28 -0.22 -20.32
CA PHE A 56 -26.89 0.86 -21.22
C PHE A 56 -27.95 1.97 -21.18
N SER A 57 -27.54 3.11 -20.64
CA SER A 57 -28.41 4.24 -20.31
C SER A 57 -28.43 5.26 -21.44
N HIS A 58 -27.23 5.72 -21.84
CA HIS A 58 -27.10 6.75 -22.85
C HIS A 58 -25.72 6.78 -23.50
N ALA A 59 -25.67 7.39 -24.68
CA ALA A 59 -24.45 7.87 -25.30
C ALA A 59 -24.45 9.40 -25.25
N ALA A 60 -23.33 9.99 -24.86
CA ALA A 60 -23.17 11.42 -24.74
C ALA A 60 -22.30 12.02 -25.85
N LEU A 61 -22.57 13.28 -26.21
CA LEU A 61 -21.74 14.05 -27.13
C LEU A 61 -21.86 15.55 -26.90
N LEU A 62 -20.81 16.29 -27.26
CA LEU A 62 -20.81 17.75 -27.31
C LEU A 62 -21.00 18.24 -28.76
N LEU A 63 -21.98 19.13 -28.95
CA LEU A 63 -22.34 19.78 -30.21
C LEU A 63 -22.11 21.30 -30.16
N PHE A 64 -22.00 21.93 -31.33
CA PHE A 64 -21.73 23.36 -31.46
C PHE A 64 -22.71 24.02 -32.44
N PRO A 65 -23.97 24.24 -32.02
CA PRO A 65 -24.92 25.00 -32.83
C PRO A 65 -24.55 26.50 -32.84
N ALA A 66 -24.85 27.20 -33.94
CA ALA A 66 -24.70 28.64 -34.07
C ALA A 66 -25.65 29.41 -33.16
N ASP A 67 -26.86 28.87 -32.98
CA ASP A 67 -27.92 29.42 -32.16
C ASP A 67 -28.91 28.33 -31.69
N PRO A 68 -29.83 28.64 -30.77
CA PRO A 68 -30.82 27.67 -30.30
C PRO A 68 -31.78 27.16 -31.39
N GLN A 69 -31.99 27.90 -32.47
CA GLN A 69 -32.87 27.47 -33.56
C GLN A 69 -32.22 26.37 -34.40
N GLU A 70 -30.92 26.50 -34.68
CA GLU A 70 -30.16 25.46 -35.37
C GLU A 70 -30.16 24.15 -34.57
N LEU A 71 -30.00 24.22 -33.25
CA LEU A 71 -30.09 23.04 -32.39
C LEU A 71 -31.45 22.35 -32.53
N ARG A 72 -32.56 23.11 -32.46
CA ARG A 72 -33.92 22.56 -32.62
C ARG A 72 -34.13 21.89 -33.98
N THR A 73 -33.63 22.51 -35.05
CA THR A 73 -33.69 21.90 -36.40
C THR A 73 -32.92 20.58 -36.43
N ARG A 74 -31.70 20.53 -35.90
CA ARG A 74 -30.88 19.29 -35.87
C ARG A 74 -31.54 18.18 -35.05
N LEU A 75 -32.17 18.51 -33.93
CA LEU A 75 -32.94 17.54 -33.12
C LEU A 75 -34.10 16.95 -33.93
N ALA A 76 -34.89 17.80 -34.58
CA ALA A 76 -36.02 17.37 -35.40
C ALA A 76 -35.59 16.50 -36.58
N ASP A 77 -34.50 16.85 -37.27
CA ASP A 77 -33.97 16.09 -38.41
C ASP A 77 -33.53 14.66 -38.03
N CYS A 78 -33.15 14.45 -36.76
CA CYS A 78 -32.77 13.13 -36.23
C CYS A 78 -33.94 12.40 -35.54
N GLY A 79 -35.16 12.95 -35.60
CA GLY A 79 -36.35 12.37 -34.97
C GLY A 79 -36.41 12.51 -33.45
N LEU A 80 -35.67 13.46 -32.86
CA LEU A 80 -35.74 13.81 -31.45
C LEU A 80 -36.74 14.96 -31.24
N ASP A 81 -37.32 15.05 -30.03
CA ASP A 81 -38.25 16.13 -29.70
C ASP A 81 -37.53 17.50 -29.67
N PRO A 82 -37.87 18.44 -30.58
CA PRO A 82 -37.26 19.75 -30.62
C PRO A 82 -37.71 20.68 -29.48
N ALA A 83 -38.73 20.28 -28.68
CA ALA A 83 -39.24 21.05 -27.56
C ALA A 83 -38.48 20.82 -26.24
N VAL A 84 -37.56 19.84 -26.20
CA VAL A 84 -36.73 19.54 -25.01
C VAL A 84 -35.97 20.79 -24.58
N GLN A 85 -36.20 21.20 -23.32
CA GLN A 85 -35.61 22.43 -22.78
C GLN A 85 -34.15 22.18 -22.36
N PRO A 86 -33.18 22.94 -22.89
CA PRO A 86 -31.79 22.88 -22.42
C PRO A 86 -31.67 23.40 -20.99
N GLN A 87 -30.86 22.73 -20.18
CA GLN A 87 -30.49 23.16 -18.83
C GLN A 87 -29.03 23.61 -18.80
N PRO A 88 -28.65 24.63 -18.00
CA PRO A 88 -27.25 25.02 -17.88
C PRO A 88 -26.36 23.87 -17.36
N SER A 89 -25.27 23.56 -18.06
CA SER A 89 -24.32 22.52 -17.63
C SER A 89 -23.09 23.16 -16.98
N VAL A 90 -23.09 23.25 -15.66
CA VAL A 90 -21.98 23.87 -14.90
C VAL A 90 -20.70 23.06 -15.05
N VAL A 91 -20.79 21.73 -14.98
CA VAL A 91 -19.62 20.83 -14.97
C VAL A 91 -18.90 20.83 -16.32
N VAL A 92 -19.63 20.73 -17.44
CA VAL A 92 -19.00 20.77 -18.77
C VAL A 92 -18.47 22.16 -19.07
N ARG A 93 -19.18 23.22 -18.64
CA ARG A 93 -18.73 24.61 -18.78
C ARG A 93 -17.38 24.84 -18.10
N GLU A 94 -17.25 24.42 -16.84
CA GLU A 94 -15.99 24.54 -16.09
C GLU A 94 -14.86 23.71 -16.72
N ARG A 95 -15.16 22.50 -17.20
CA ARG A 95 -14.17 21.66 -17.89
C ARG A 95 -13.68 22.27 -19.19
N LEU A 96 -14.59 22.79 -20.02
CA LEU A 96 -14.24 23.49 -21.26
C LEU A 96 -13.44 24.77 -20.95
N ALA A 97 -13.85 25.55 -19.96
CA ALA A 97 -13.15 26.75 -19.52
C ALA A 97 -11.71 26.44 -19.08
N ALA A 98 -11.51 25.43 -18.23
CA ALA A 98 -10.19 25.02 -17.77
C ALA A 98 -9.31 24.50 -18.92
N ARG A 99 -9.87 23.63 -19.78
CA ARG A 99 -9.14 23.00 -20.90
C ARG A 99 -8.67 24.03 -21.92
N HIS A 100 -9.51 25.02 -22.21
CA HIS A 100 -9.24 26.07 -23.20
C HIS A 100 -8.75 27.39 -22.59
N ARG A 101 -8.50 27.42 -21.27
CA ARG A 101 -8.03 28.59 -20.51
C ARG A 101 -8.89 29.84 -20.74
N ARG A 102 -10.21 29.66 -20.62
CA ARG A 102 -11.23 30.70 -20.77
C ARG A 102 -11.93 30.97 -19.45
N ASP A 103 -12.59 32.11 -19.35
CA ASP A 103 -13.56 32.33 -18.29
C ASP A 103 -14.81 31.46 -18.56
N ALA A 104 -15.28 30.74 -17.55
CA ALA A 104 -16.49 29.93 -17.64
C ALA A 104 -17.73 30.79 -17.96
N ALA A 105 -17.75 32.06 -17.56
CA ALA A 105 -18.84 32.99 -17.86
C ALA A 105 -18.96 33.32 -19.36
N GLU A 106 -17.89 33.12 -20.15
CA GLU A 106 -17.90 33.33 -21.61
C GLU A 106 -18.49 32.15 -22.39
N LEU A 107 -18.76 31.02 -21.72
CA LEU A 107 -19.16 29.78 -22.37
C LEU A 107 -20.65 29.50 -22.10
N ASP A 108 -21.44 29.64 -23.16
CA ASP A 108 -22.87 29.32 -23.15
C ASP A 108 -23.07 27.80 -23.33
N VAL A 109 -23.02 27.06 -22.21
CA VAL A 109 -23.05 25.59 -22.21
C VAL A 109 -24.32 25.05 -21.58
N HIS A 110 -25.02 24.21 -22.33
CA HIS A 110 -26.24 23.54 -21.89
C HIS A 110 -26.18 22.03 -22.06
N ILE A 111 -27.05 21.32 -21.33
CA ILE A 111 -27.28 19.88 -21.42
C ILE A 111 -28.74 19.61 -21.79
N LEU A 112 -28.96 18.60 -22.64
CA LEU A 112 -30.25 18.04 -23.01
C LEU A 112 -30.18 16.51 -22.93
N ARG A 113 -31.28 15.86 -22.55
CA ARG A 113 -31.38 14.40 -22.51
C ARG A 113 -32.63 13.90 -23.25
N PRO A 114 -32.77 14.14 -24.56
CA PRO A 114 -33.91 13.64 -25.33
C PRO A 114 -33.97 12.10 -25.29
N PRO A 115 -35.17 11.52 -25.12
CA PRO A 115 -35.34 10.08 -25.11
C PRO A 115 -35.25 9.49 -26.52
N VAL A 116 -34.72 8.27 -26.61
CA VAL A 116 -34.67 7.45 -27.82
C VAL A 116 -35.23 6.08 -27.48
N LEU A 117 -36.22 5.61 -28.24
CA LEU A 117 -36.75 4.27 -28.11
C LEU A 117 -35.84 3.30 -28.87
N GLY A 118 -35.23 2.34 -28.15
CA GLY A 118 -34.40 1.29 -28.73
C GLY A 118 -35.21 0.27 -29.54
N LEU A 119 -34.53 -0.48 -30.41
CA LEU A 119 -35.14 -1.59 -31.16
C LEU A 119 -35.63 -2.73 -30.26
N ASP A 120 -35.09 -2.83 -29.05
CA ASP A 120 -35.51 -3.74 -27.99
C ASP A 120 -36.72 -3.21 -27.17
N GLY A 121 -37.23 -2.03 -27.52
CA GLY A 121 -38.36 -1.38 -26.84
C GLY A 121 -37.99 -0.69 -25.53
N VAL A 122 -36.71 -0.65 -25.16
CA VAL A 122 -36.23 0.06 -23.97
C VAL A 122 -36.00 1.53 -24.30
N GLN A 123 -36.53 2.42 -23.47
CA GLN A 123 -36.29 3.85 -23.60
C GLN A 123 -34.92 4.19 -23.01
N ARG A 124 -34.04 4.74 -23.85
CA ARG A 124 -32.71 5.25 -23.51
C ARG A 124 -32.66 6.76 -23.77
N THR A 125 -31.52 7.39 -23.54
CA THR A 125 -31.33 8.80 -23.90
C THR A 125 -30.09 9.01 -24.75
N VAL A 126 -30.07 10.12 -25.50
CA VAL A 126 -28.83 10.69 -26.03
C VAL A 126 -28.55 11.91 -25.17
N GLU A 127 -27.41 11.94 -24.49
CA GLU A 127 -27.02 13.09 -23.67
C GLU A 127 -26.26 14.11 -24.52
N ILE A 128 -26.88 15.27 -24.74
CA ILE A 128 -26.36 16.28 -25.64
C ILE A 128 -25.88 17.46 -24.82
N PHE A 129 -24.57 17.65 -24.78
CA PHE A 129 -23.98 18.91 -24.38
C PHE A 129 -23.93 19.84 -25.57
N THR A 130 -24.14 21.13 -25.34
CA THR A 130 -24.07 22.15 -26.39
C THR A 130 -23.22 23.30 -25.90
N LEU A 131 -22.35 23.81 -26.77
CA LEU A 131 -21.71 25.12 -26.63
C LEU A 131 -22.19 25.98 -27.81
N THR A 132 -22.86 27.10 -27.55
CA THR A 132 -23.31 27.99 -28.62
C THR A 132 -22.09 28.67 -29.28
N VAL A 133 -21.92 28.48 -30.59
CA VAL A 133 -20.77 29.00 -31.36
C VAL A 133 -21.25 29.78 -32.57
N PRO A 134 -21.53 31.09 -32.42
CA PRO A 134 -21.93 31.93 -33.53
C PRO A 134 -20.86 31.96 -34.64
N PRO A 135 -21.25 32.07 -35.93
CA PRO A 135 -20.30 32.14 -37.04
C PRO A 135 -19.29 33.28 -36.86
N GLY A 136 -18.00 32.99 -36.99
CA GLY A 136 -16.92 33.97 -36.83
C GLY A 136 -16.59 34.34 -35.38
N SER A 137 -17.20 33.67 -34.39
CA SER A 137 -16.88 33.88 -32.98
C SER A 137 -15.49 33.31 -32.63
N PRO A 138 -14.86 33.81 -31.54
CA PRO A 138 -13.59 33.27 -31.05
C PRO A 138 -13.69 31.82 -30.51
N LEU A 139 -14.90 31.24 -30.50
CA LEU A 139 -15.18 29.87 -30.07
C LEU A 139 -15.04 28.85 -31.22
N THR A 140 -14.93 29.27 -32.48
CA THR A 140 -14.78 28.36 -33.63
C THR A 140 -13.58 27.40 -33.49
N PRO A 141 -12.36 27.84 -33.10
CA PRO A 141 -11.23 26.93 -32.91
C PRO A 141 -11.46 25.91 -31.78
N ILE A 142 -12.18 26.32 -30.73
CA ILE A 142 -12.56 25.45 -29.61
C ILE A 142 -13.49 24.34 -30.11
N ALA A 143 -14.51 24.71 -30.90
CA ALA A 143 -15.44 23.75 -31.50
C ALA A 143 -14.73 22.73 -32.42
N GLU A 144 -13.79 23.19 -33.25
CA GLU A 144 -13.00 22.30 -34.12
C GLU A 144 -12.15 21.32 -33.32
N GLN A 145 -11.47 21.80 -32.27
CA GLN A 145 -10.67 20.96 -31.39
C GLN A 145 -11.55 19.94 -30.66
N GLU A 146 -12.66 20.37 -30.07
CA GLU A 146 -13.55 19.47 -29.34
C GLU A 146 -14.26 18.45 -30.26
N ARG A 147 -14.58 18.81 -31.51
CA ARG A 147 -15.07 17.83 -32.50
C ARG A 147 -14.04 16.75 -32.82
N ARG A 148 -12.75 17.14 -32.90
CA ARG A 148 -11.65 16.23 -33.22
C ARG A 148 -11.37 15.26 -32.09
N TRP A 149 -11.37 15.74 -30.85
CA TRP A 149 -10.95 14.94 -29.68
C TRP A 149 -12.11 14.31 -28.92
N GLN A 150 -13.32 14.87 -29.05
CA GLN A 150 -14.55 14.35 -28.48
C GLN A 150 -14.46 14.09 -26.97
N HIS A 151 -13.86 15.02 -26.20
CA HIS A 151 -13.58 14.82 -24.77
C HIS A 151 -14.83 14.55 -23.92
N GLU A 152 -15.99 15.08 -24.32
CA GLU A 152 -17.25 14.88 -23.60
C GLU A 152 -18.05 13.67 -24.11
N ALA A 153 -17.57 12.97 -25.15
CA ALA A 153 -18.26 11.81 -25.68
C ALA A 153 -17.97 10.56 -24.83
N HIS A 154 -19.04 9.93 -24.34
CA HIS A 154 -18.93 8.76 -23.47
C HIS A 154 -20.17 7.85 -23.58
N LEU A 155 -20.03 6.62 -23.10
CA LEU A 155 -21.13 5.68 -22.93
C LEU A 155 -21.42 5.51 -21.44
N ALA A 156 -22.68 5.58 -21.06
CA ALA A 156 -23.08 5.46 -19.67
C ALA A 156 -23.89 4.19 -19.42
N PHE A 157 -23.61 3.56 -18.27
CA PHE A 157 -24.33 2.40 -17.78
C PHE A 157 -24.86 2.68 -16.38
N ASP A 158 -26.15 2.47 -16.19
CA ASP A 158 -26.78 2.47 -14.88
C ASP A 158 -26.53 1.12 -14.22
N ILE A 159 -26.09 1.13 -12.95
CA ILE A 159 -25.90 -0.10 -12.18
C ILE A 159 -27.17 -0.40 -11.38
N GLU A 160 -27.78 -1.55 -11.68
CA GLU A 160 -28.97 -2.04 -10.98
C GLU A 160 -28.56 -2.63 -9.63
N GLN A 161 -29.16 -2.14 -8.55
CA GLN A 161 -28.93 -2.61 -7.17
C GLN A 161 -27.43 -2.61 -6.76
N PRO A 162 -26.80 -1.43 -6.68
CA PRO A 162 -25.39 -1.33 -6.34
C PRO A 162 -25.14 -1.80 -4.90
N ASP A 163 -24.26 -2.80 -4.77
CA ASP A 163 -23.71 -3.31 -3.49
C ASP A 163 -22.18 -3.27 -3.58
N PRO A 164 -21.45 -2.94 -2.49
CA PRO A 164 -19.99 -2.79 -2.53
C PRO A 164 -19.22 -3.99 -3.09
N LEU A 165 -19.64 -5.24 -2.84
CA LEU A 165 -18.98 -6.43 -3.36
C LEU A 165 -19.21 -6.56 -4.86
N VAL A 166 -20.45 -6.32 -5.29
CA VAL A 166 -20.84 -6.31 -6.71
C VAL A 166 -20.05 -5.25 -7.46
N LEU A 167 -19.99 -4.04 -6.92
CA LEU A 167 -19.29 -2.92 -7.54
C LEU A 167 -17.79 -3.18 -7.68
N ARG A 168 -17.14 -3.76 -6.67
CA ARG A 168 -15.73 -4.16 -6.75
C ARG A 168 -15.51 -5.24 -7.82
N GLY A 169 -16.39 -6.23 -7.89
CA GLY A 169 -16.37 -7.26 -8.93
C GLY A 169 -16.52 -6.68 -10.33
N LEU A 170 -17.48 -5.77 -10.53
CA LEU A 170 -17.69 -5.06 -11.79
C LEU A 170 -16.44 -4.28 -12.20
N CYS A 171 -15.88 -3.46 -11.30
CA CYS A 171 -14.66 -2.70 -11.57
C CYS A 171 -13.48 -3.62 -11.94
N ALA A 172 -13.32 -4.76 -11.26
CA ALA A 172 -12.29 -5.73 -11.57
C ALA A 172 -12.48 -6.39 -12.94
N ILE A 173 -13.72 -6.68 -13.35
CA ILE A 173 -14.01 -7.19 -14.70
C ILE A 173 -13.64 -6.15 -15.75
N LEU A 174 -14.08 -4.89 -15.59
CA LEU A 174 -13.72 -3.79 -16.49
C LEU A 174 -12.19 -3.65 -16.61
N ALA A 175 -11.47 -3.63 -15.49
CA ALA A 175 -10.02 -3.50 -15.44
C ALA A 175 -9.29 -4.64 -16.19
N ARG A 176 -9.75 -5.88 -15.99
CA ARG A 176 -9.17 -7.06 -16.64
C ARG A 176 -9.36 -7.06 -18.15
N HIS A 177 -10.47 -6.50 -18.63
CA HIS A 177 -10.72 -6.31 -20.06
C HIS A 177 -10.13 -4.99 -20.59
N GLY A 178 -9.23 -4.35 -19.83
CA GLY A 178 -8.40 -3.24 -20.30
C GLY A 178 -8.97 -1.84 -20.10
N ALA A 179 -10.16 -1.70 -19.50
CA ALA A 179 -10.66 -0.40 -19.10
C ALA A 179 -9.84 0.13 -17.91
N ARG A 180 -9.64 1.44 -17.80
CA ARG A 180 -8.84 2.03 -16.71
C ARG A 180 -9.62 3.12 -15.99
N PRO A 181 -9.52 3.23 -14.66
CA PRO A 181 -10.09 4.34 -13.92
C PRO A 181 -9.72 5.70 -14.54
N ASP A 182 -10.68 6.61 -14.64
CA ASP A 182 -10.58 7.93 -15.27
C ASP A 182 -11.35 9.02 -14.48
N GLY A 183 -11.31 8.89 -13.15
CA GLY A 183 -11.96 9.82 -12.22
C GLY A 183 -13.37 9.39 -11.80
N GLY A 184 -14.09 10.30 -11.15
CA GLY A 184 -15.41 10.02 -10.60
C GLY A 184 -15.80 11.01 -9.53
N GLY A 185 -17.01 10.88 -8.98
CA GLY A 185 -17.51 11.77 -7.95
C GLY A 185 -18.80 11.28 -7.32
N TYR A 186 -19.12 11.81 -6.13
CA TYR A 186 -20.43 11.64 -5.50
C TYR A 186 -21.18 12.97 -5.53
N ASN A 187 -22.40 12.96 -6.07
CA ASN A 187 -23.30 14.11 -6.09
C ASN A 187 -24.40 13.93 -5.04
N ARG A 188 -24.30 14.66 -3.94
CA ARG A 188 -25.30 14.67 -2.85
C ARG A 188 -26.69 15.13 -3.27
N HIS A 189 -26.81 15.89 -4.37
CA HIS A 189 -28.09 16.45 -4.82
C HIS A 189 -28.90 15.45 -5.64
N GLU A 190 -28.21 14.56 -6.36
CA GLU A 190 -28.82 13.50 -7.17
C GLU A 190 -28.80 12.15 -6.45
N ASP A 191 -28.18 12.10 -5.27
CA ASP A 191 -27.85 10.88 -4.52
C ASP A 191 -27.28 9.80 -5.43
N GLY A 192 -26.19 10.16 -6.11
CA GLY A 192 -25.56 9.33 -7.13
C GLY A 192 -24.04 9.39 -7.06
N THR A 193 -23.41 8.23 -7.18
CA THR A 193 -21.96 8.08 -7.31
C THR A 193 -21.63 7.71 -8.75
N VAL A 194 -20.65 8.37 -9.34
CA VAL A 194 -20.21 8.15 -10.72
C VAL A 194 -18.77 7.68 -10.75
N LEU A 195 -18.51 6.61 -11.49
CA LEU A 195 -17.17 6.09 -11.77
C LEU A 195 -16.87 6.22 -13.26
N TYR A 196 -15.75 6.82 -13.62
CA TYR A 196 -15.33 6.98 -15.01
C TYR A 196 -14.24 5.99 -15.37
N PHE A 197 -14.29 5.46 -16.58
CA PHE A 197 -13.24 4.63 -17.14
C PHE A 197 -12.86 5.09 -18.54
N THR A 198 -11.59 4.96 -18.92
CA THR A 198 -11.21 4.93 -20.33
C THR A 198 -11.56 3.57 -20.91
N ALA A 199 -12.09 3.54 -22.13
CA ALA A 199 -12.29 2.31 -22.88
C ALA A 199 -10.93 1.71 -23.31
N PRO A 200 -10.85 0.37 -23.51
CA PRO A 200 -9.67 -0.29 -24.07
C PRO A 200 -9.28 0.28 -25.44
N ALA A 201 -8.00 0.25 -25.78
CA ALA A 201 -7.49 0.82 -27.03
C ALA A 201 -8.02 0.11 -28.29
N ASP A 202 -8.37 -1.16 -28.17
CA ASP A 202 -8.95 -2.03 -29.20
C ASP A 202 -10.48 -2.10 -29.14
N SER A 203 -11.12 -1.27 -28.30
CA SER A 203 -12.57 -1.14 -28.23
C SER A 203 -13.17 -0.80 -29.59
N LYS A 204 -14.26 -1.49 -29.95
CA LYS A 204 -14.99 -1.30 -31.20
C LYS A 204 -16.26 -0.49 -31.03
N ALA A 205 -16.57 -0.04 -29.81
CA ALA A 205 -17.78 0.72 -29.51
C ALA A 205 -17.74 2.16 -30.09
N GLY A 206 -16.57 2.67 -30.49
CA GLY A 206 -16.43 4.02 -31.06
C GLY A 206 -16.40 5.15 -30.02
N TYR A 207 -16.41 4.82 -28.73
CA TYR A 207 -16.30 5.75 -27.61
C TYR A 207 -15.07 5.44 -26.77
N ARG A 208 -14.43 6.49 -26.25
CA ARG A 208 -13.17 6.37 -25.47
C ARG A 208 -13.38 6.38 -23.96
N ARG A 209 -14.59 6.70 -23.51
CA ARG A 209 -14.90 6.90 -22.10
C ARG A 209 -16.20 6.20 -21.75
N VAL A 210 -16.22 5.63 -20.55
CA VAL A 210 -17.34 4.88 -19.98
C VAL A 210 -17.68 5.52 -18.65
N GLU A 211 -18.96 5.71 -18.42
CA GLU A 211 -19.53 6.17 -17.15
C GLU A 211 -20.30 5.00 -16.53
N LEU A 212 -20.04 4.71 -15.25
CA LEU A 212 -20.91 3.86 -14.44
C LEU A 212 -21.63 4.76 -13.44
N TYR A 213 -22.96 4.84 -13.56
CA TYR A 213 -23.81 5.59 -12.65
C TYR A 213 -24.37 4.65 -11.57
N LEU A 214 -24.10 4.98 -10.31
CA LEU A 214 -24.50 4.22 -9.14
C LEU A 214 -25.48 5.05 -8.33
N HIS A 215 -26.72 4.56 -8.16
CA HIS A 215 -27.63 5.20 -7.21
C HIS A 215 -27.15 5.02 -5.76
N GLY A 216 -27.11 6.11 -5.00
CA GLY A 216 -26.69 6.17 -3.60
C GLY A 216 -25.24 6.59 -3.35
N ASP A 217 -24.88 6.63 -2.07
CA ASP A 217 -23.55 6.97 -1.56
C ASP A 217 -22.63 5.75 -1.51
N HIS A 218 -21.73 5.64 -2.49
CA HIS A 218 -20.72 4.57 -2.60
C HIS A 218 -19.30 5.15 -2.51
N ARG A 219 -19.10 6.12 -1.60
CA ARG A 219 -17.82 6.83 -1.47
C ARG A 219 -16.63 5.94 -1.10
N ASP A 220 -16.85 4.77 -0.50
CA ASP A 220 -15.81 3.79 -0.20
C ASP A 220 -15.27 3.10 -1.47
N VAL A 221 -16.16 2.71 -2.38
CA VAL A 221 -15.80 2.16 -3.70
C VAL A 221 -15.16 3.25 -4.56
N LEU A 222 -15.72 4.46 -4.55
CA LEU A 222 -15.15 5.62 -5.23
C LEU A 222 -13.74 5.93 -4.73
N ALA A 223 -13.47 5.85 -3.42
CA ALA A 223 -12.14 6.09 -2.86
C ALA A 223 -11.10 5.09 -3.40
N SER A 224 -11.45 3.81 -3.49
CA SER A 224 -10.60 2.76 -4.09
C SER A 224 -10.36 3.03 -5.59
N HIS A 225 -11.42 3.31 -6.34
CA HIS A 225 -11.33 3.64 -7.76
C HIS A 225 -10.43 4.87 -8.04
N LEU A 226 -10.59 5.93 -7.24
CA LEU A 226 -9.75 7.12 -7.35
C LEU A 226 -8.30 6.88 -6.88
N ALA A 227 -8.06 5.93 -5.98
CA ALA A 227 -6.70 5.55 -5.61
C ALA A 227 -5.96 4.90 -6.79
N GLU A 228 -6.62 4.00 -7.52
CA GLU A 228 -6.10 3.41 -8.75
C GLU A 228 -5.88 4.48 -9.84
N PHE A 229 -6.84 5.39 -10.03
CA PHE A 229 -6.68 6.52 -10.95
C PHE A 229 -5.49 7.42 -10.59
N ARG A 230 -5.27 7.70 -9.31
CA ARG A 230 -4.10 8.49 -8.88
C ARG A 230 -2.80 7.72 -9.05
N ALA A 231 -2.81 6.40 -8.84
CA ALA A 231 -1.65 5.54 -9.10
C ALA A 231 -1.25 5.54 -10.58
N THR A 232 -2.21 5.73 -11.51
CA THR A 232 -1.92 5.89 -12.94
C THR A 232 -1.45 7.29 -13.33
N GLN A 233 -1.37 8.24 -12.38
CA GLN A 233 -0.74 9.56 -12.57
C GLN A 233 0.70 9.55 -12.00
N PRO A 234 1.74 9.39 -12.85
CA PRO A 234 3.10 9.15 -12.35
C PRO A 234 3.66 10.32 -11.53
N ALA A 235 3.32 11.56 -11.91
CA ALA A 235 3.78 12.76 -11.20
C ALA A 235 3.18 12.88 -9.79
N GLU A 236 1.88 12.62 -9.63
CA GLU A 236 1.22 12.65 -8.31
C GLU A 236 1.74 11.51 -7.43
N THR A 237 1.88 10.31 -7.99
CA THR A 237 2.45 9.15 -7.30
C THR A 237 3.88 9.43 -6.83
N LEU A 238 4.74 9.95 -7.70
CA LEU A 238 6.11 10.31 -7.35
C LEU A 238 6.14 11.38 -6.25
N LEU A 239 5.30 12.42 -6.36
CA LEU A 239 5.22 13.46 -5.32
C LEU A 239 4.84 12.86 -3.97
N ARG A 240 3.82 11.98 -3.92
CA ARG A 240 3.43 11.29 -2.69
C ARG A 240 4.59 10.51 -2.07
N LEU A 241 5.33 9.74 -2.88
CA LEU A 241 6.51 9.00 -2.43
C LEU A 241 7.61 9.93 -1.89
N LEU A 242 7.95 11.01 -2.60
CA LEU A 242 8.94 12.00 -2.18
C LEU A 242 8.58 12.66 -0.83
N THR A 243 7.28 12.87 -0.60
CA THR A 243 6.77 13.50 0.63
C THR A 243 6.59 12.55 1.81
N GLY A 244 6.88 11.25 1.65
CA GLY A 244 6.75 10.26 2.73
C GLY A 244 7.56 10.61 3.98
N ALA A 245 8.71 11.26 3.81
CA ALA A 245 9.53 11.77 4.91
C ALA A 245 8.78 12.73 5.84
N TRP A 246 7.79 13.48 5.33
CA TRP A 246 6.98 14.39 6.15
C TRP A 246 6.05 13.62 7.08
N ALA A 247 5.53 12.47 6.65
CA ALA A 247 4.71 11.60 7.49
C ALA A 247 5.52 11.01 8.66
N THR A 248 6.74 10.53 8.39
CA THR A 248 7.65 10.04 9.43
C THR A 248 7.94 11.12 10.47
N GLN A 249 8.29 12.33 10.04
CA GLN A 249 8.57 13.46 10.93
C GLN A 249 7.32 13.92 11.69
N ALA A 250 6.15 13.97 11.05
CA ALA A 250 4.91 14.35 11.70
C ALA A 250 4.54 13.38 12.83
N LEU A 251 4.67 12.07 12.61
CA LEU A 251 4.42 11.04 13.64
C LEU A 251 5.47 11.08 14.76
N ALA A 252 6.73 11.35 14.43
CA ALA A 252 7.79 11.51 15.42
C ALA A 252 7.54 12.74 16.32
N VAL A 253 7.23 13.90 15.74
CA VAL A 253 6.90 15.13 16.49
C VAL A 253 5.64 14.93 17.33
N PHE A 254 4.62 14.24 16.78
CA PHE A 254 3.42 13.87 17.53
C PHE A 254 3.75 13.08 18.79
N ALA A 255 4.65 12.09 18.68
CA ALA A 255 5.11 11.26 19.79
C ALA A 255 6.08 12.01 20.75
N GLU A 256 6.93 12.88 20.21
CA GLU A 256 7.90 13.70 20.95
C GLU A 256 7.19 14.68 21.87
N LEU A 257 6.24 15.44 21.33
CA LEU A 257 5.41 16.40 22.06
C LEU A 257 4.37 15.73 22.98
N ARG A 258 4.33 14.38 23.02
CA ARG A 258 3.39 13.60 23.84
C ARG A 258 1.91 13.95 23.59
N VAL A 259 1.58 14.37 22.38
CA VAL A 259 0.19 14.65 21.99
C VAL A 259 -0.72 13.42 22.10
N PRO A 260 -0.29 12.17 21.78
CA PRO A 260 -1.11 10.98 22.03
C PRO A 260 -1.54 10.82 23.49
N ASP A 261 -0.70 11.25 24.44
CA ASP A 261 -0.96 11.09 25.87
C ASP A 261 -1.99 12.13 26.38
N ALA A 262 -2.11 13.26 25.68
CA ALA A 262 -3.08 14.33 25.93
C ALA A 262 -4.40 14.15 25.18
N LEU A 263 -4.57 13.05 24.45
CA LEU A 263 -5.78 12.72 23.69
C LEU A 263 -6.39 11.39 24.12
N ASP A 264 -7.71 11.28 23.97
CA ASP A 264 -8.47 10.05 24.21
C ASP A 264 -9.13 9.58 22.90
N THR A 265 -9.45 8.30 22.81
CA THR A 265 -10.15 7.73 21.65
C THR A 265 -11.65 8.05 21.65
N ARG A 266 -12.21 8.42 22.81
CA ARG A 266 -13.65 8.63 23.06
C ARG A 266 -14.03 10.07 23.38
N THR A 267 -13.11 10.95 23.75
CA THR A 267 -13.41 12.36 24.06
C THR A 267 -12.59 13.32 23.20
N ALA A 268 -13.26 14.29 22.58
CA ALA A 268 -12.62 15.30 21.75
C ALA A 268 -11.98 16.39 22.61
N THR A 269 -10.85 16.91 22.14
CA THR A 269 -10.12 18.02 22.76
C THR A 269 -9.87 19.12 21.73
N GLY A 270 -10.19 20.36 22.08
CA GLY A 270 -9.94 21.52 21.21
C GLY A 270 -8.44 21.80 21.06
N ALA A 271 -8.03 22.28 19.88
CA ALA A 271 -6.62 22.52 19.55
C ALA A 271 -5.90 23.45 20.52
N GLU A 272 -6.55 24.52 20.99
CA GLU A 272 -5.94 25.48 21.93
C GLU A 272 -5.72 24.88 23.32
N ALA A 273 -6.62 24.02 23.79
CA ALA A 273 -6.46 23.32 25.06
C ALA A 273 -5.31 22.32 24.97
N LEU A 274 -5.30 21.53 23.88
CA LEU A 274 -4.25 20.57 23.60
C LEU A 274 -2.87 21.25 23.47
N ALA A 275 -2.79 22.37 22.74
CA ALA A 275 -1.55 23.14 22.57
C ALA A 275 -0.99 23.62 23.91
N ARG A 276 -1.85 24.11 24.82
CA ARG A 276 -1.43 24.49 26.18
C ARG A 276 -0.93 23.29 26.99
N GLU A 277 -1.59 22.14 26.86
CA GLU A 277 -1.23 20.93 27.59
C GLU A 277 0.14 20.37 27.17
N VAL A 278 0.42 20.36 25.86
CA VAL A 278 1.70 19.84 25.31
C VAL A 278 2.79 20.91 25.17
N GLY A 279 2.51 22.16 25.53
CA GLY A 279 3.46 23.26 25.42
C GLY A 279 3.80 23.66 23.97
N ALA A 280 2.83 23.56 23.05
CA ALA A 280 3.01 23.90 21.64
C ALA A 280 2.33 25.22 21.25
N ASP A 281 2.77 25.80 20.13
CA ASP A 281 2.06 26.89 19.46
C ASP A 281 0.71 26.40 18.89
N PRO A 282 -0.44 27.05 19.20
CA PRO A 282 -1.75 26.59 18.77
C PRO A 282 -1.93 26.47 17.26
N GLU A 283 -1.41 27.42 16.47
CA GLU A 283 -1.56 27.42 15.02
C GLU A 283 -0.73 26.29 14.38
N SER A 284 0.51 26.14 14.83
CA SER A 284 1.43 25.10 14.37
C SER A 284 0.91 23.71 14.71
N LEU A 285 0.42 23.50 15.94
CA LEU A 285 -0.17 22.22 16.34
C LEU A 285 -1.43 21.91 15.53
N ALA A 286 -2.31 22.89 15.29
CA ALA A 286 -3.50 22.69 14.46
C ALA A 286 -3.15 22.27 13.02
N ARG A 287 -2.05 22.79 12.46
CA ARG A 287 -1.55 22.38 11.13
C ARG A 287 -1.03 20.94 11.14
N LEU A 288 -0.28 20.56 12.19
CA LEU A 288 0.20 19.20 12.37
C LEU A 288 -0.97 18.21 12.53
N LEU A 289 -1.94 18.54 13.40
CA LEU A 289 -3.12 17.71 13.63
C LEU A 289 -3.94 17.50 12.36
N ARG A 290 -4.10 18.53 11.52
CA ARG A 290 -4.77 18.40 10.22
C ARG A 290 -4.07 17.38 9.31
N TYR A 291 -2.74 17.38 9.30
CA TYR A 291 -1.98 16.40 8.55
C TYR A 291 -2.08 15.00 9.16
N LEU A 292 -2.05 14.88 10.49
CA LEU A 292 -2.26 13.62 11.21
C LEU A 292 -3.68 13.07 11.04
N THR A 293 -4.69 13.93 10.83
CA THR A 293 -6.04 13.51 10.43
C THR A 293 -6.04 12.86 9.06
N MET A 294 -5.31 13.45 8.11
CA MET A 294 -5.14 12.87 6.78
C MET A 294 -4.41 11.52 6.83
N LEU A 295 -3.44 11.36 7.74
CA LEU A 295 -2.73 10.10 7.98
C LEU A 295 -3.54 9.09 8.82
N GLY A 296 -4.69 9.49 9.37
CA GLY A 296 -5.56 8.63 10.18
C GLY A 296 -5.06 8.36 11.61
N ALA A 297 -4.08 9.12 12.11
CA ALA A 297 -3.60 9.00 13.49
C ALA A 297 -4.51 9.73 14.51
N VAL A 298 -5.27 10.71 14.04
CA VAL A 298 -6.29 11.43 14.80
C VAL A 298 -7.56 11.59 13.96
N THR A 299 -8.72 11.76 14.57
CA THR A 299 -9.93 12.25 13.90
C THR A 299 -10.25 13.66 14.37
N ALA A 300 -10.92 14.42 13.51
CA ALA A 300 -11.38 15.78 13.82
C ALA A 300 -12.89 15.88 13.56
N ASP A 301 -13.60 16.46 14.52
CA ASP A 301 -15.02 16.78 14.43
C ASP A 301 -15.26 18.22 14.94
N HIS A 302 -16.53 18.62 15.04
CA HIS A 302 -16.91 19.95 15.55
C HIS A 302 -16.53 20.18 17.02
N ASP A 303 -16.35 19.11 17.81
CA ASP A 303 -16.00 19.16 19.23
C ASP A 303 -14.47 19.16 19.45
N GLY A 304 -13.67 18.86 18.42
CA GLY A 304 -12.21 18.94 18.44
C GLY A 304 -11.54 17.70 17.85
N PHE A 305 -10.42 17.29 18.44
CA PHE A 305 -9.59 16.17 17.98
C PHE A 305 -9.69 14.98 18.93
N ARG A 306 -9.70 13.77 18.36
CA ARG A 306 -9.67 12.49 19.09
C ARG A 306 -8.54 11.62 18.56
N LEU A 307 -8.02 10.74 19.42
CA LEU A 307 -7.04 9.75 19.00
C LEU A 307 -7.72 8.61 18.24
N THR A 308 -7.08 8.08 17.21
CA THR A 308 -7.53 6.82 16.59
C THR A 308 -6.81 5.63 17.22
N GLU A 309 -7.24 4.41 16.93
CA GLU A 309 -6.49 3.20 17.31
C GLU A 309 -5.05 3.21 16.77
N LEU A 310 -4.83 3.80 15.59
CA LEU A 310 -3.48 3.97 15.02
C LEU A 310 -2.64 4.94 15.88
N GLY A 311 -3.19 6.11 16.21
CA GLY A 311 -2.52 7.08 17.07
C GLY A 311 -2.26 6.57 18.49
N ALA A 312 -3.15 5.73 19.02
CA ALA A 312 -3.04 5.11 20.33
C ALA A 312 -1.79 4.22 20.49
N LEU A 313 -1.25 3.67 19.39
CA LEU A 313 0.02 2.94 19.42
C LEU A 313 1.21 3.82 19.83
N LEU A 314 1.10 5.15 19.74
CA LEU A 314 2.15 6.10 20.12
C LEU A 314 1.99 6.65 21.54
N ARG A 315 1.02 6.19 22.32
CA ARG A 315 0.91 6.53 23.73
C ARG A 315 2.04 5.91 24.54
N ALA A 316 2.59 6.66 25.48
CA ALA A 316 3.71 6.19 26.30
C ALA A 316 3.31 5.09 27.30
N ASP A 317 2.04 5.07 27.74
CA ASP A 317 1.51 4.13 28.73
C ASP A 317 0.91 2.84 28.12
N SER A 318 0.92 2.73 26.80
CA SER A 318 0.34 1.59 26.09
C SER A 318 1.20 0.32 26.19
N ALA A 319 0.56 -0.81 26.45
CA ALA A 319 1.19 -2.13 26.38
C ALA A 319 1.61 -2.45 24.93
N GLY A 320 2.91 -2.30 24.65
CA GLY A 320 3.47 -2.40 23.29
C GLY A 320 3.50 -1.07 22.54
N SER A 321 3.69 0.03 23.26
CA SER A 321 3.93 1.35 22.68
C SER A 321 5.00 1.33 21.58
N MET A 322 4.68 1.94 20.44
CA MET A 322 5.60 2.19 19.33
C MET A 322 6.23 3.59 19.40
N ARG A 323 5.99 4.35 20.47
CA ARG A 323 6.60 5.68 20.67
C ARG A 323 8.13 5.67 20.56
N PRO A 324 8.87 4.75 21.24
CA PRO A 324 10.32 4.69 21.11
C PRO A 324 10.77 4.52 19.66
N LEU A 325 10.06 3.66 18.92
CA LEU A 325 10.33 3.38 17.52
C LEU A 325 10.11 4.64 16.64
N ALA A 326 9.00 5.37 16.85
CA ALA A 326 8.73 6.61 16.14
C ALA A 326 9.82 7.67 16.35
N LEU A 327 10.33 7.81 17.59
CA LEU A 327 11.42 8.74 17.91
C LEU A 327 12.74 8.34 17.25
N MET A 328 13.06 7.04 17.18
CA MET A 328 14.25 6.56 16.48
C MET A 328 14.17 6.82 14.97
N TYR A 329 13.01 6.53 14.35
CA TYR A 329 12.77 6.77 12.93
C TYR A 329 12.66 8.24 12.54
N GLY A 330 12.22 9.11 13.44
CA GLY A 330 12.24 10.56 13.23
C GLY A 330 13.58 11.22 13.58
N GLY A 331 14.41 10.55 14.37
CA GLY A 331 15.67 11.07 14.89
C GLY A 331 16.89 10.47 14.20
N PRO A 332 17.75 9.69 14.90
CA PRO A 332 19.02 9.19 14.37
C PRO A 332 18.90 8.44 13.04
N PHE A 333 17.90 7.55 12.88
CA PHE A 333 17.74 6.78 11.64
C PHE A 333 17.33 7.67 10.47
N TYR A 334 16.50 8.69 10.70
CA TYR A 334 16.15 9.68 9.68
C TYR A 334 17.40 10.39 9.16
N ARG A 335 18.26 10.84 10.10
CA ARG A 335 19.48 11.58 9.77
C ARG A 335 20.47 10.71 8.99
N SER A 336 20.64 9.46 9.39
CA SER A 336 21.46 8.50 8.63
C SER A 336 20.93 8.30 7.21
N PHE A 337 19.61 8.09 7.04
CA PHE A 337 18.98 7.95 5.72
C PHE A 337 19.12 9.18 4.82
N ALA A 338 19.21 10.38 5.39
CA ALA A 338 19.52 11.59 4.63
C ALA A 338 20.91 11.53 3.96
N HIS A 339 21.81 10.67 4.45
CA HIS A 339 23.13 10.39 3.89
C HIS A 339 23.19 9.10 3.07
N LEU A 340 22.07 8.46 2.70
CA LEU A 340 22.03 7.23 1.89
C LEU A 340 22.86 7.32 0.60
N ALA A 341 22.91 8.50 -0.02
CA ALA A 341 23.72 8.72 -1.22
C ALA A 341 25.23 8.50 -1.00
N HIS A 342 25.74 8.70 0.21
CA HIS A 342 27.11 8.32 0.57
C HIS A 342 27.26 6.80 0.48
N THR A 343 26.44 6.05 1.21
CA THR A 343 26.48 4.58 1.20
C THR A 343 26.37 3.98 -0.18
N VAL A 344 25.46 4.46 -1.01
CA VAL A 344 25.30 3.97 -2.39
C VAL A 344 26.55 4.25 -3.25
N ARG A 345 27.26 5.36 -3.00
CA ARG A 345 28.45 5.74 -3.78
C ARG A 345 29.72 5.03 -3.33
N THR A 346 29.87 4.78 -2.04
CA THR A 346 31.12 4.32 -1.43
C THR A 346 31.07 2.86 -0.99
N GLY A 347 29.88 2.34 -0.69
CA GLY A 347 29.69 1.08 0.03
C GLY A 347 29.89 1.20 1.55
N GLU A 348 30.19 2.40 2.06
CA GLU A 348 30.41 2.67 3.49
C GLU A 348 29.11 3.04 4.22
N THR A 349 28.97 2.67 5.50
CA THR A 349 27.76 2.90 6.30
C THR A 349 27.52 4.40 6.54
N ALA A 350 26.33 4.90 6.18
CA ALA A 350 25.99 6.32 6.33
C ALA A 350 25.93 6.77 7.79
N PHE A 351 25.48 5.89 8.69
CA PHE A 351 25.47 6.17 10.12
C PHE A 351 26.88 6.43 10.65
N ASP A 352 27.83 5.54 10.37
CA ASP A 352 29.22 5.68 10.79
C ASP A 352 29.86 6.94 10.20
N HIS A 353 29.56 7.25 8.93
CA HIS A 353 30.01 8.48 8.29
C HIS A 353 29.46 9.75 8.98
N LEU A 354 28.19 9.74 9.37
CA LEU A 354 27.52 10.88 9.98
C LEU A 354 27.93 11.11 11.43
N PHE A 355 28.01 10.04 12.23
CA PHE A 355 28.25 10.09 13.66
C PHE A 355 29.72 9.85 14.06
N GLY A 356 30.55 9.38 13.13
CA GLY A 356 31.99 9.15 13.33
C GLY A 356 32.33 7.91 14.14
N GLU A 357 31.34 7.09 14.49
CA GLU A 357 31.47 5.87 15.29
C GLU A 357 30.39 4.85 14.88
N ASN A 358 30.57 3.59 15.26
CA ASN A 358 29.63 2.53 14.94
C ASN A 358 28.27 2.76 15.60
N HIS A 359 27.20 2.40 14.90
CA HIS A 359 25.81 2.43 15.36
C HIS A 359 25.60 2.02 16.82
N PHE A 360 26.08 0.83 17.23
CA PHE A 360 25.84 0.32 18.57
C PHE A 360 26.63 1.10 19.64
N ASP A 361 27.87 1.47 19.32
CA ASP A 361 28.72 2.25 20.23
C ASP A 361 28.15 3.65 20.47
N HIS A 362 27.61 4.28 19.42
CA HIS A 362 26.94 5.57 19.51
C HIS A 362 25.79 5.56 20.52
N PHE A 363 24.89 4.57 20.40
CA PHE A 363 23.74 4.45 21.30
C PHE A 363 24.17 4.09 22.73
N ALA A 364 25.13 3.18 22.89
CA ALA A 364 25.62 2.76 24.21
C ALA A 364 26.30 3.91 24.98
N ARG A 365 26.90 4.89 24.28
CA ARG A 365 27.61 6.02 24.89
C ARG A 365 26.66 7.11 25.40
N ASP A 366 25.45 7.21 24.86
CA ASP A 366 24.49 8.24 25.22
C ASP A 366 23.43 7.70 26.22
N PRO A 367 23.42 8.20 27.48
CA PRO A 367 22.48 7.73 28.50
C PRO A 367 21.00 7.99 28.18
N GLU A 368 20.68 8.92 27.29
CA GLU A 368 19.30 9.19 26.87
C GLU A 368 18.89 8.32 25.67
N LEU A 369 19.81 8.06 24.73
CA LEU A 369 19.51 7.25 23.55
C LEU A 369 19.59 5.75 23.81
N ALA A 370 20.45 5.27 24.71
CA ALA A 370 20.54 3.84 25.04
C ALA A 370 19.18 3.25 25.47
N PRO A 371 18.47 3.83 26.47
CA PRO A 371 17.15 3.34 26.84
C PRO A 371 16.12 3.43 25.72
N LEU A 372 16.21 4.47 24.88
CA LEU A 372 15.30 4.66 23.75
C LEU A 372 15.50 3.58 22.69
N PHE A 373 16.75 3.25 22.36
CA PHE A 373 17.12 2.19 21.43
C PHE A 373 16.63 0.83 21.97
N ASP A 374 16.93 0.51 23.24
CA ASP A 374 16.48 -0.73 23.88
C ASP A 374 14.96 -0.89 23.84
N GLN A 375 14.22 0.18 24.17
CA GLN A 375 12.76 0.18 24.14
C GLN A 375 12.22 0.07 22.70
N SER A 376 12.89 0.68 21.71
CA SER A 376 12.49 0.56 20.30
C SER A 376 12.64 -0.87 19.78
N MET A 377 13.69 -1.58 20.22
CA MET A 377 13.88 -2.99 19.92
C MET A 377 12.81 -3.85 20.59
N ALA A 378 12.42 -3.52 21.83
CA ALA A 378 11.33 -4.19 22.54
C ALA A 378 9.93 -3.94 21.93
N ALA A 379 9.69 -2.78 21.32
CA ALA A 379 8.43 -2.49 20.63
C ALA A 379 8.19 -3.43 19.44
N SER A 380 9.25 -3.99 18.85
CA SER A 380 9.17 -4.95 17.75
C SER A 380 8.89 -6.39 18.20
N SER A 381 8.87 -6.68 19.51
CA SER A 381 8.81 -8.04 20.07
C SER A 381 7.52 -8.81 19.81
N ARG A 382 6.43 -8.14 19.38
CA ARG A 382 5.21 -8.84 18.90
C ARG A 382 5.50 -9.78 17.72
N MET A 383 6.54 -9.48 16.95
CA MET A 383 7.06 -10.37 15.89
C MET A 383 7.36 -11.79 16.39
N PHE A 384 7.78 -11.94 17.64
CA PHE A 384 8.21 -13.22 18.21
C PHE A 384 7.08 -14.08 18.77
N GLU A 385 5.85 -13.56 18.85
CA GLU A 385 4.73 -14.25 19.52
C GLU A 385 4.49 -15.68 19.00
N PRO A 386 4.47 -15.94 17.67
CA PRO A 386 4.28 -17.30 17.16
C PRO A 386 5.42 -18.26 17.50
N LEU A 387 6.63 -17.76 17.80
CA LEU A 387 7.79 -18.59 18.10
C LEU A 387 7.58 -19.45 19.35
N THR A 388 6.82 -18.94 20.33
CA THR A 388 6.44 -19.71 21.53
C THR A 388 5.68 -20.99 21.19
N THR A 389 4.99 -21.05 20.06
CA THR A 389 4.24 -22.24 19.61
C THR A 389 4.96 -23.02 18.50
N HIS A 390 6.18 -22.61 18.13
CA HIS A 390 6.93 -23.26 17.07
C HIS A 390 7.17 -24.75 17.41
N PRO A 391 7.01 -25.69 16.45
CA PRO A 391 7.10 -27.13 16.73
C PRO A 391 8.40 -27.57 17.43
N VAL A 392 9.52 -26.93 17.10
CA VAL A 392 10.82 -27.22 17.74
C VAL A 392 10.84 -26.77 19.21
N VAL A 393 10.29 -25.58 19.50
CA VAL A 393 10.23 -25.05 20.88
C VAL A 393 9.30 -25.91 21.73
N THR A 394 8.14 -26.28 21.19
CA THR A 394 7.17 -27.12 21.91
C THR A 394 7.72 -28.54 22.14
N ALA A 395 8.45 -29.10 21.17
CA ALA A 395 9.13 -30.39 21.32
C ALA A 395 10.21 -30.34 22.42
N ALA A 396 11.05 -29.30 22.46
CA ALA A 396 12.06 -29.12 23.50
C ALA A 396 11.43 -29.00 24.90
N SER A 397 10.29 -28.30 25.03
CA SER A 397 9.55 -28.16 26.28
C SER A 397 8.85 -29.45 26.73
N ALA A 398 8.38 -30.25 25.77
CA ALA A 398 7.69 -31.51 26.02
C ALA A 398 8.64 -32.69 26.33
N ALA A 399 9.94 -32.54 26.10
CA ALA A 399 10.93 -33.60 26.32
C ALA A 399 10.91 -34.12 27.78
N PRO A 400 11.31 -35.38 28.03
CA PRO A 400 11.32 -35.94 29.39
C PRO A 400 12.25 -35.18 30.36
N ALA A 401 13.42 -34.76 29.89
CA ALA A 401 14.32 -33.87 30.62
C ALA A 401 13.97 -32.40 30.35
N PRO A 402 14.23 -31.47 31.30
CA PRO A 402 14.12 -30.04 31.04
C PRO A 402 15.01 -29.63 29.85
N GLY A 403 14.41 -29.02 28.82
CA GLY A 403 15.14 -28.58 27.64
C GLY A 403 15.94 -27.31 27.89
N THR A 404 17.07 -27.15 27.21
CA THR A 404 17.92 -25.95 27.32
C THR A 404 17.94 -25.16 26.02
N VAL A 405 17.55 -23.88 26.09
CA VAL A 405 17.58 -22.92 24.99
C VAL A 405 18.81 -22.03 25.12
N VAL A 406 19.69 -22.04 24.13
CA VAL A 406 20.88 -21.19 24.05
C VAL A 406 20.58 -20.03 23.10
N ASP A 407 20.46 -18.82 23.64
CA ASP A 407 20.25 -17.59 22.89
C ASP A 407 21.60 -16.88 22.65
N VAL A 408 22.10 -16.95 21.42
CA VAL A 408 23.42 -16.44 21.03
C VAL A 408 23.28 -15.02 20.50
N ALA A 409 23.97 -14.06 21.14
CA ALA A 409 23.76 -12.62 20.93
C ALA A 409 22.29 -12.24 21.15
N GLY A 410 21.71 -12.73 22.25
CA GLY A 410 20.29 -12.56 22.58
C GLY A 410 19.87 -11.14 23.00
N GLY A 411 20.79 -10.17 22.97
CA GLY A 411 20.52 -8.80 23.36
C GLY A 411 20.02 -8.68 24.80
N ASN A 412 18.93 -7.93 25.00
CA ASN A 412 18.28 -7.78 26.31
C ASN A 412 17.46 -9.02 26.74
N GLY A 413 17.53 -10.14 25.99
CA GLY A 413 16.93 -11.41 26.36
C GLY A 413 15.41 -11.47 26.27
N GLU A 414 14.77 -10.52 25.60
CA GLU A 414 13.31 -10.45 25.45
C GLU A 414 12.72 -11.70 24.76
N LEU A 415 13.41 -12.23 23.74
CA LEU A 415 12.98 -13.46 23.05
C LEU A 415 13.05 -14.66 24.00
N LEU A 416 14.20 -14.84 24.65
CA LEU A 416 14.39 -15.92 25.62
C LEU A 416 13.39 -15.83 26.77
N ALA A 417 13.17 -14.64 27.34
CA ALA A 417 12.17 -14.40 28.39
C ALA A 417 10.78 -14.90 27.97
N ARG A 418 10.32 -14.56 26.76
CA ARG A 418 9.03 -15.03 26.23
C ARG A 418 8.94 -16.54 26.13
N LEU A 419 9.99 -17.19 25.62
CA LEU A 419 10.03 -18.65 25.52
C LEU A 419 9.98 -19.30 26.91
N LEU A 420 10.77 -18.79 27.85
CA LEU A 420 10.84 -19.32 29.22
C LEU A 420 9.55 -19.06 30.01
N THR A 421 8.86 -17.94 29.78
CA THR A 421 7.55 -17.66 30.39
C THR A 421 6.47 -18.59 29.82
N ALA A 422 6.45 -18.81 28.50
CA ALA A 422 5.47 -19.69 27.87
C ALA A 422 5.71 -21.18 28.18
N HIS A 423 6.97 -21.57 28.44
CA HIS A 423 7.38 -22.95 28.69
C HIS A 423 8.15 -23.10 29.99
N PRO A 424 7.47 -23.37 31.12
CA PRO A 424 8.10 -23.46 32.44
C PRO A 424 9.16 -24.56 32.58
N ARG A 425 9.16 -25.55 31.68
CA ARG A 425 10.12 -26.67 31.67
C ARG A 425 11.40 -26.38 30.90
N LEU A 426 11.49 -25.23 30.22
CA LEU A 426 12.71 -24.80 29.56
C LEU A 426 13.61 -24.03 30.53
N ASN A 427 14.92 -24.24 30.38
CA ASN A 427 15.98 -23.39 30.92
C ASN A 427 16.63 -22.60 29.79
N GLY A 428 17.22 -21.46 30.13
CA GLY A 428 17.89 -20.57 29.19
C GLY A 428 19.39 -20.46 29.46
N VAL A 429 20.16 -20.24 28.40
CA VAL A 429 21.52 -19.74 28.46
C VAL A 429 21.60 -18.56 27.50
N LEU A 430 21.93 -17.37 28.00
CA LEU A 430 22.08 -16.18 27.18
C LEU A 430 23.55 -15.81 27.08
N LEU A 431 24.09 -15.79 25.86
CA LEU A 431 25.45 -15.38 25.56
C LEU A 431 25.43 -13.98 24.92
N GLU A 432 26.10 -13.02 25.56
CA GLU A 432 26.19 -11.65 25.07
C GLU A 432 27.48 -10.95 25.52
N ARG A 433 27.73 -9.76 24.98
CA ARG A 433 28.84 -8.90 25.39
C ARG A 433 28.64 -8.36 26.82
N PRO A 434 29.73 -8.01 27.54
CA PRO A 434 29.66 -7.67 28.96
C PRO A 434 28.63 -6.58 29.32
N HIS A 435 28.49 -5.55 28.49
CA HIS A 435 27.60 -4.42 28.75
C HIS A 435 26.12 -4.74 28.49
N VAL A 436 25.82 -5.75 27.68
CA VAL A 436 24.44 -6.13 27.30
C VAL A 436 23.86 -7.18 28.26
N VAL A 437 24.70 -8.10 28.75
CA VAL A 437 24.28 -9.17 29.69
C VAL A 437 23.58 -8.63 30.93
N GLU A 438 24.02 -7.49 31.46
CA GLU A 438 23.38 -6.87 32.63
C GLU A 438 21.95 -6.35 32.33
N ALA A 439 21.70 -5.87 31.11
CA ALA A 439 20.34 -5.52 30.67
C ALA A 439 19.46 -6.77 30.57
N ALA A 440 20.01 -7.87 30.02
CA ALA A 440 19.31 -9.15 29.95
C ALA A 440 18.93 -9.70 31.33
N ARG A 441 19.86 -9.65 32.30
CA ARG A 441 19.60 -10.06 33.69
C ARG A 441 18.41 -9.33 34.29
N ARG A 442 18.33 -8.01 34.12
CA ARG A 442 17.19 -7.21 34.62
C ARG A 442 15.89 -7.61 33.93
N SER A 443 15.90 -7.78 32.61
CA SER A 443 14.73 -8.14 31.81
C SER A 443 14.17 -9.51 32.21
N LEU A 444 15.02 -10.55 32.22
CA LEU A 444 14.59 -11.90 32.59
C LEU A 444 14.20 -12.02 34.06
N ALA A 445 14.83 -11.28 34.97
CA ALA A 445 14.41 -11.21 36.36
C ALA A 445 13.01 -10.59 36.51
N ALA A 446 12.74 -9.50 35.80
CA ALA A 446 11.41 -8.87 35.77
C ALA A 446 10.33 -9.79 35.18
N ALA A 447 10.70 -10.66 34.23
CA ALA A 447 9.83 -11.70 33.67
C ALA A 447 9.71 -12.97 34.53
N GLY A 448 10.33 -13.02 35.72
CA GLY A 448 10.29 -14.18 36.62
C GLY A 448 11.07 -15.40 36.09
N CYS A 449 11.99 -15.21 35.15
CA CYS A 449 12.77 -16.27 34.51
C CYS A 449 14.24 -16.30 34.95
N GLY A 450 14.66 -15.36 35.81
CA GLY A 450 16.07 -15.17 36.19
C GLY A 450 16.76 -16.41 36.75
N GLU A 451 16.10 -17.18 37.61
CA GLU A 451 16.68 -18.41 38.22
C GLU A 451 16.82 -19.58 37.23
N ARG A 452 16.11 -19.52 36.10
CA ARG A 452 16.15 -20.54 35.05
C ARG A 452 17.06 -20.15 33.88
N CYS A 453 17.79 -19.05 34.01
CA CYS A 453 18.68 -18.57 32.98
C CYS A 453 20.11 -18.45 33.49
N GLU A 454 21.03 -19.09 32.78
CA GLU A 454 22.46 -18.81 32.90
C GLU A 454 22.84 -17.65 31.98
N TYR A 455 23.77 -16.82 32.43
CA TYR A 455 24.23 -15.64 31.68
C TYR A 455 25.73 -15.76 31.43
N LEU A 456 26.10 -15.90 30.16
CA LEU A 456 27.48 -16.02 29.72
C LEU A 456 27.95 -14.73 29.06
N VAL A 457 29.13 -14.29 29.45
CA VAL A 457 29.81 -13.14 28.84
C VAL A 457 30.86 -13.67 27.87
N GLY A 458 30.74 -13.35 26.59
CA GLY A 458 31.67 -13.83 25.56
C GLY A 458 31.33 -13.32 24.16
N ASP A 459 32.02 -13.88 23.17
CA ASP A 459 31.76 -13.66 21.74
C ASP A 459 31.29 -14.98 21.08
N PHE A 460 31.02 -14.97 19.78
CA PHE A 460 30.54 -16.14 19.03
C PHE A 460 31.46 -17.37 19.13
N ALA A 461 32.74 -17.20 19.48
CA ALA A 461 33.65 -18.32 19.73
C ALA A 461 33.36 -19.09 21.03
N ASP A 462 32.63 -18.47 21.95
CA ASP A 462 32.35 -18.97 23.31
C ASP A 462 30.95 -19.60 23.43
N VAL A 463 30.29 -19.89 22.31
CA VAL A 463 28.96 -20.53 22.29
C VAL A 463 29.01 -21.82 23.12
N PRO A 464 28.17 -21.94 24.18
CA PRO A 464 28.21 -23.09 25.07
C PRO A 464 27.66 -24.33 24.36
N ALA A 465 28.24 -25.50 24.67
CA ALA A 465 27.69 -26.77 24.24
C ALA A 465 26.53 -27.22 25.14
N GLY A 466 25.81 -28.28 24.73
CA GLY A 466 24.80 -28.95 25.57
C GLY A 466 23.39 -28.37 25.51
N GLY A 467 23.14 -27.33 24.70
CA GLY A 467 21.79 -26.87 24.37
C GLY A 467 21.01 -27.88 23.50
N ASP A 468 19.69 -27.88 23.64
CA ASP A 468 18.75 -28.62 22.78
C ASP A 468 18.21 -27.76 21.63
N LEU A 469 18.16 -26.45 21.86
CA LEU A 469 17.72 -25.44 20.91
C LEU A 469 18.69 -24.25 20.95
N TYR A 470 19.22 -23.86 19.80
CA TYR A 470 20.03 -22.65 19.62
C TYR A 470 19.23 -21.60 18.87
N LEU A 471 19.36 -20.35 19.28
CA LEU A 471 18.71 -19.20 18.65
C LEU A 471 19.76 -18.23 18.10
N LEU A 472 19.49 -17.72 16.91
CA LEU A 472 20.12 -16.51 16.35
C LEU A 472 19.00 -15.60 15.89
N SER A 473 18.71 -14.55 16.64
CA SER A 473 17.58 -13.65 16.36
C SER A 473 18.07 -12.27 16.01
N ARG A 474 17.90 -11.84 14.74
CA ARG A 474 18.41 -10.56 14.23
C ARG A 474 19.90 -10.39 14.51
N VAL A 475 20.68 -11.39 14.08
CA VAL A 475 22.13 -11.43 14.32
C VAL A 475 22.85 -11.47 12.99
N LEU A 476 22.50 -12.41 12.11
CA LEU A 476 23.24 -12.62 10.87
C LEU A 476 23.03 -11.46 9.89
N HIS A 477 21.91 -10.74 9.98
CA HIS A 477 21.66 -9.58 9.15
C HIS A 477 22.60 -8.40 9.42
N ASP A 478 23.25 -8.33 10.59
CA ASP A 478 24.20 -7.25 10.92
C ASP A 478 25.57 -7.44 10.25
N TRP A 479 25.85 -8.64 9.74
CA TRP A 479 27.19 -9.04 9.31
C TRP A 479 27.27 -9.36 7.82
N ASP A 480 28.49 -9.29 7.28
CA ASP A 480 28.79 -9.80 5.94
C ASP A 480 28.83 -11.34 5.90
N ASP A 481 28.98 -11.89 4.69
CA ASP A 481 28.97 -13.34 4.49
C ASP A 481 30.15 -14.05 5.18
N ASP A 482 31.33 -13.43 5.26
CA ASP A 482 32.51 -14.04 5.87
C ASP A 482 32.35 -14.18 7.38
N ARG A 483 31.87 -13.12 8.03
CA ARG A 483 31.57 -13.15 9.46
C ARG A 483 30.36 -14.03 9.77
N CYS A 484 29.32 -14.06 8.93
CA CYS A 484 28.24 -15.04 9.07
C CYS A 484 28.74 -16.48 9.04
N ARG A 485 29.66 -16.83 8.12
CA ARG A 485 30.26 -18.18 8.07
C ARG A 485 31.01 -18.50 9.36
N GLU A 486 31.77 -17.55 9.88
CA GLU A 486 32.51 -17.73 11.13
C GLU A 486 31.56 -18.01 12.31
N ILE A 487 30.54 -17.17 12.48
CA ILE A 487 29.51 -17.32 13.52
C ILE A 487 28.84 -18.70 13.43
N LEU A 488 28.38 -19.06 12.24
CA LEU A 488 27.70 -20.34 12.01
C LEU A 488 28.62 -21.55 12.27
N ARG A 489 29.92 -21.45 11.96
CA ARG A 489 30.90 -22.52 12.25
C ARG A 489 31.13 -22.71 13.75
N HIS A 490 31.23 -21.62 14.52
CA HIS A 490 31.35 -21.73 15.97
C HIS A 490 30.09 -22.35 16.58
N LEU A 491 28.92 -21.91 16.14
CA LEU A 491 27.64 -22.48 16.57
C LEU A 491 27.56 -23.97 16.20
N ALA A 492 27.85 -24.33 14.95
CA ALA A 492 27.86 -25.72 14.51
C ALA A 492 28.86 -26.58 15.31
N ARG A 493 30.00 -26.03 15.75
CA ARG A 493 30.96 -26.77 16.58
C ARG A 493 30.40 -27.06 17.98
N ALA A 494 29.71 -26.10 18.60
CA ALA A 494 29.15 -26.23 19.95
C ALA A 494 27.86 -27.06 19.99
N MET A 495 27.03 -26.96 18.95
CA MET A 495 25.70 -27.56 18.87
C MET A 495 25.78 -29.11 18.87
N PRO A 496 25.09 -29.83 19.77
CA PRO A 496 24.97 -31.28 19.70
C PRO A 496 24.27 -31.77 18.41
N ALA A 497 24.45 -33.04 18.04
CA ALA A 497 23.85 -33.60 16.82
C ALA A 497 22.30 -33.61 16.85
N HIS A 498 21.71 -33.72 18.03
CA HIS A 498 20.25 -33.73 18.21
C HIS A 498 19.62 -32.34 18.25
N ALA A 499 20.44 -31.30 18.42
CA ALA A 499 19.94 -29.95 18.67
C ALA A 499 19.44 -29.27 17.39
N ASP A 500 18.46 -28.42 17.59
CA ASP A 500 17.87 -27.58 16.54
C ASP A 500 18.42 -26.16 16.59
N LEU A 501 18.57 -25.53 15.42
CA LEU A 501 18.89 -24.11 15.29
C LEU A 501 17.68 -23.38 14.70
N LEU A 502 17.21 -22.32 15.37
CA LEU A 502 16.23 -21.39 14.81
C LEU A 502 16.90 -20.04 14.58
N ILE A 503 16.91 -19.61 13.32
CA ILE A 503 17.37 -18.28 12.90
C ILE A 503 16.13 -17.43 12.65
N VAL A 504 16.00 -16.30 13.35
CA VAL A 504 14.87 -15.39 13.23
C VAL A 504 15.32 -14.12 12.53
N GLU A 505 14.94 -13.96 11.27
CA GLU A 505 15.42 -12.88 10.38
C GLU A 505 14.32 -12.41 9.43
N ARG A 506 14.53 -11.28 8.77
CA ARG A 506 13.72 -10.89 7.62
C ARG A 506 14.31 -11.55 6.37
N VAL A 507 13.48 -12.22 5.60
CA VAL A 507 13.96 -12.98 4.44
C VAL A 507 13.46 -12.32 3.16
N LEU A 508 14.39 -11.93 2.29
CA LEU A 508 14.06 -11.32 1.01
C LEU A 508 13.19 -12.27 0.16
N PRO A 509 12.19 -11.72 -0.57
CA PRO A 509 11.38 -12.52 -1.48
C PRO A 509 12.25 -13.10 -2.60
N ALA A 510 11.85 -14.27 -3.10
CA ALA A 510 12.52 -14.93 -4.22
C ALA A 510 12.07 -14.39 -5.59
N ASP A 511 10.97 -13.64 -5.59
CA ASP A 511 10.28 -13.05 -6.73
C ASP A 511 10.06 -11.54 -6.51
N ASP A 512 9.33 -10.90 -7.42
CA ASP A 512 8.98 -9.47 -7.35
C ASP A 512 7.82 -9.20 -6.37
N SER A 513 7.54 -10.10 -5.43
CA SER A 513 6.45 -9.89 -4.46
C SER A 513 6.77 -8.71 -3.53
N PRO A 514 5.78 -7.84 -3.23
CA PRO A 514 5.98 -6.78 -2.25
C PRO A 514 6.34 -7.36 -0.88
N SER A 515 7.46 -6.91 -0.31
CA SER A 515 7.91 -7.33 1.03
C SER A 515 8.58 -6.18 1.76
N LEU A 516 8.30 -6.04 3.06
CA LEU A 516 8.99 -5.12 3.96
C LEU A 516 10.48 -5.47 4.11
N ALA A 517 10.90 -6.70 3.79
CA ALA A 517 12.32 -7.08 3.83
C ALA A 517 13.18 -6.22 2.89
N VAL A 518 12.64 -5.77 1.75
CA VAL A 518 13.36 -4.95 0.77
C VAL A 518 13.74 -3.56 1.30
N PRO A 519 12.80 -2.73 1.81
CA PRO A 519 13.19 -1.47 2.44
C PRO A 519 14.01 -1.67 3.72
N TRP A 520 13.84 -2.80 4.42
CA TRP A 520 14.68 -3.13 5.58
C TRP A 520 16.12 -3.43 5.21
N ASP A 521 16.38 -4.09 4.08
CA ASP A 521 17.74 -4.28 3.56
C ASP A 521 18.46 -2.94 3.35
N LEU A 522 17.73 -1.96 2.79
CA LEU A 522 18.25 -0.60 2.62
C LEU A 522 18.53 0.06 3.98
N HIS A 523 17.69 -0.17 4.99
CA HIS A 523 17.93 0.29 6.36
C HIS A 523 19.16 -0.36 6.97
N MET A 524 19.36 -1.67 6.80
CA MET A 524 20.53 -2.39 7.29
C MET A 524 21.81 -1.84 6.66
N MET A 525 21.82 -1.69 5.34
CA MET A 525 22.94 -1.11 4.62
C MET A 525 23.27 0.32 5.10
N CYS A 526 22.25 1.15 5.38
CA CYS A 526 22.43 2.54 5.76
C CYS A 526 22.85 2.73 7.23
N ASN A 527 22.26 1.94 8.15
CA ASN A 527 22.40 2.16 9.60
C ASN A 527 23.45 1.29 10.27
N VAL A 528 23.67 0.05 9.81
CA VAL A 528 24.56 -0.92 10.48
C VAL A 528 25.62 -1.50 9.55
N GLY A 529 25.48 -1.35 8.23
CA GLY A 529 26.36 -1.97 7.23
C GLY A 529 26.04 -3.43 6.94
N GLY A 530 24.95 -3.93 7.54
CA GLY A 530 24.42 -5.27 7.36
C GLY A 530 23.62 -5.45 6.06
N ARG A 531 22.96 -6.61 5.92
CA ARG A 531 22.08 -6.95 4.81
C ARG A 531 21.07 -8.03 5.16
N GLU A 532 19.89 -7.92 4.57
CA GLU A 532 18.91 -9.01 4.54
C GLU A 532 19.28 -10.01 3.43
N ARG A 533 18.85 -11.27 3.59
CA ARG A 533 19.21 -12.35 2.66
C ARG A 533 18.00 -13.16 2.25
N ARG A 534 18.10 -13.80 1.09
CA ARG A 534 17.10 -14.78 0.63
C ARG A 534 17.30 -16.14 1.30
N THR A 535 16.26 -16.97 1.27
CA THR A 535 16.29 -18.33 1.82
C THR A 535 17.43 -19.19 1.23
N ASP A 536 17.65 -19.13 -0.09
CA ASP A 536 18.70 -19.89 -0.78
C ASP A 536 20.11 -19.46 -0.37
N HIS A 537 20.28 -18.16 -0.09
CA HIS A 537 21.53 -17.61 0.44
C HIS A 537 21.79 -18.12 1.85
N TYR A 538 20.80 -18.07 2.76
CA TYR A 538 20.94 -18.66 4.09
C TYR A 538 21.24 -20.16 4.02
N ALA A 539 20.57 -20.91 3.15
CA ALA A 539 20.83 -22.34 2.96
C ALA A 539 22.30 -22.62 2.57
N ARG A 540 22.88 -21.77 1.70
CA ARG A 540 24.30 -21.85 1.33
C ARG A 540 25.23 -21.54 2.51
N LEU A 541 24.98 -20.48 3.27
CA LEU A 541 25.79 -20.13 4.44
C LEU A 541 25.75 -21.23 5.52
N LEU A 542 24.57 -21.82 5.73
CA LEU A 542 24.39 -22.96 6.62
C LEU A 542 25.19 -24.18 6.13
N ALA A 543 25.09 -24.53 4.85
CA ALA A 543 25.79 -25.67 4.26
C ALA A 543 27.32 -25.53 4.39
N GLU A 544 27.86 -24.34 4.16
CA GLU A 544 29.29 -24.02 4.30
C GLU A 544 29.79 -24.12 5.76
N ALA A 545 28.87 -24.17 6.74
CA ALA A 545 29.15 -24.37 8.16
C ALA A 545 28.82 -25.79 8.66
N GLY A 546 28.41 -26.72 7.78
CA GLY A 546 28.02 -28.08 8.16
C GLY A 546 26.61 -28.18 8.75
N LEU A 547 25.73 -27.23 8.40
CA LEU A 547 24.33 -27.20 8.80
C LEU A 547 23.41 -27.34 7.57
N THR A 548 22.24 -27.92 7.76
CA THR A 548 21.23 -28.08 6.72
C THR A 548 19.98 -27.30 7.09
N LEU A 549 19.47 -26.47 6.17
CA LEU A 549 18.17 -25.81 6.31
C LEU A 549 17.05 -26.86 6.15
N VAL A 550 16.24 -27.03 7.19
CA VAL A 550 15.14 -28.00 7.27
C VAL A 550 13.82 -27.37 6.82
N GLY A 551 13.59 -26.10 7.15
CA GLY A 551 12.34 -25.44 6.82
C GLY A 551 12.34 -23.95 7.09
N ARG A 552 11.25 -23.30 6.67
CA ARG A 552 10.97 -21.89 6.90
C ARG A 552 9.51 -21.74 7.33
N SER A 553 9.25 -20.92 8.35
CA SER A 553 7.90 -20.53 8.76
C SER A 553 7.78 -19.00 8.88
N PRO A 554 6.64 -18.40 8.49
CA PRO A 554 6.46 -16.95 8.53
C PRO A 554 6.18 -16.43 9.95
N LEU A 555 6.58 -15.19 10.23
CA LEU A 555 6.25 -14.41 11.42
C LEU A 555 5.60 -13.07 11.03
N PRO A 556 4.89 -12.39 11.95
CA PRO A 556 4.39 -11.04 11.73
C PRO A 556 5.49 -10.07 11.27
N LEU A 557 5.07 -8.98 10.61
CA LEU A 557 5.96 -7.96 10.08
C LEU A 557 7.02 -8.51 9.11
N ASP A 558 6.68 -9.48 8.25
CA ASP A 558 7.57 -10.09 7.24
C ASP A 558 8.87 -10.71 7.77
N ALA A 559 8.91 -11.07 9.05
CA ALA A 559 9.98 -11.92 9.57
C ALA A 559 9.72 -13.38 9.24
N SER A 560 10.74 -14.22 9.43
CA SER A 560 10.65 -15.65 9.24
C SER A 560 11.55 -16.37 10.23
N VAL A 561 11.14 -17.59 10.59
CA VAL A 561 12.00 -18.54 11.29
C VAL A 561 12.57 -19.48 10.25
N LEU A 562 13.90 -19.55 10.16
CA LEU A 562 14.62 -20.55 9.41
C LEU A 562 15.06 -21.64 10.40
N HIS A 563 14.60 -22.86 10.17
CA HIS A 563 14.91 -24.00 11.00
C HIS A 563 16.05 -24.79 10.35
N ALA A 564 17.15 -24.97 11.07
CA ALA A 564 18.32 -25.71 10.62
C ALA A 564 18.77 -26.78 11.64
N ARG A 565 19.53 -27.76 11.16
CA ARG A 565 20.14 -28.85 11.94
C ARG A 565 21.57 -29.10 11.50
N LYS A 566 22.35 -29.87 12.28
CA LYS A 566 23.61 -30.42 11.78
C LYS A 566 23.36 -31.28 10.55
N ALA A 567 24.22 -31.14 9.55
CA ALA A 567 24.25 -32.09 8.44
C ALA A 567 24.60 -33.48 9.02
N GLY A 568 23.75 -34.47 8.78
CA GLY A 568 24.04 -35.85 9.19
C GLY A 568 25.14 -36.46 8.31
N ASP A 569 25.89 -37.42 8.85
CA ASP A 569 26.87 -38.22 8.10
C ASP A 569 26.23 -39.27 7.16
N GLU A 570 24.91 -39.21 6.97
CA GLU A 570 24.19 -40.17 6.14
C GLU A 570 23.88 -39.59 4.76
N THR A 571 24.41 -40.27 3.75
CA THR A 571 23.87 -40.30 2.39
C THR A 571 22.36 -40.58 2.43
N ALA A 572 21.55 -39.53 2.50
CA ALA A 572 20.11 -39.60 2.37
C ALA A 572 19.69 -38.83 1.13
N GLU A 573 18.87 -39.49 0.31
CA GLU A 573 18.46 -39.12 -1.03
C GLU A 573 17.99 -37.66 -1.16
N VAL A 574 18.41 -37.04 -2.27
CA VAL A 574 17.87 -35.78 -2.77
C VAL A 574 16.34 -35.88 -2.83
N PRO A 575 15.58 -35.02 -2.12
CA PRO A 575 14.13 -34.97 -2.29
C PRO A 575 13.84 -34.54 -3.73
N ARG A 576 13.13 -35.38 -4.49
CA ARG A 576 12.62 -35.03 -5.82
C ARG A 576 11.81 -33.72 -5.72
N GLN A 577 12.12 -32.79 -6.63
CA GLN A 577 11.36 -31.56 -6.87
C GLN A 577 9.84 -31.83 -6.86
N LEU A 578 9.09 -31.05 -6.07
CA LEU A 578 7.64 -30.98 -6.22
C LEU A 578 7.29 -30.41 -7.61
N PRO A 579 6.29 -30.97 -8.31
CA PRO A 579 5.88 -30.50 -9.62
C PRO A 579 5.17 -29.14 -9.52
N LEU A 580 5.53 -28.24 -10.43
CA LEU A 580 4.81 -26.99 -10.70
C LEU A 580 3.37 -27.28 -11.15
N PRO A 581 2.35 -26.56 -10.66
CA PRO A 581 0.99 -26.76 -11.13
C PRO A 581 0.78 -26.12 -12.52
N GLY A 582 0.54 -26.97 -13.51
CA GLY A 582 -0.44 -26.72 -14.56
C GLY A 582 -0.01 -25.90 -15.79
N GLY A 583 0.71 -26.52 -16.72
CA GLY A 583 0.58 -26.21 -18.14
C GLY A 583 -0.45 -27.13 -18.77
N ARG A 584 -1.58 -26.60 -19.24
CA ARG A 584 -2.49 -27.31 -20.16
C ARG A 584 -2.32 -26.72 -21.55
N GLU A 585 -1.67 -27.47 -22.42
CA GLU A 585 -1.90 -27.41 -23.86
C GLU A 585 -3.03 -28.40 -24.19
N ALA A 586 -4.19 -27.86 -24.59
CA ALA A 586 -5.11 -28.37 -25.61
C ALA A 586 -6.30 -27.41 -25.70
#